data_AF-A0AAN8J853-F1
#
_entry.id   AF-A0AAN8J853-F1
#
_cell.length_a   1.000
_cell.length_b   1.000
_cell.length_c   1.000
_cell.angle_alpha   90.00
_cell.angle_beta   90.00
_cell.angle_gamma   90.00
#
_symmetry.space_group_name_H-M   'P 1'
#
loop_
_entity.id
_entity.type
_entity.pdbx_description
1 polymer ?
#
loop_
_entity_poly.entity_id
_entity_poly.type
_entity_poly.pdbx_seq_one_letter_code
_entity_poly.pdbx_strand_id
1 'polypeptide(L)'
;MSNCVVIGCSNSYYTLQRWLKSDCKKHSGKRHEVCGCGEPFQLLPFPNKKKHPELRLTWLKYIKRQDEHNKVWQPKPYSRVCSKHFIDGTPTPENPNPVLQMGHDFQNTKLNSRKKLYVKPQVPEKSEDIVHDHDYLKTYICDCSFDCHCPGCINKHKEIQLLKEENQCLKNHVSELEARLELEENTNAINSFLRKRLK
;
A
#
# COMPACT_ATOMS: atom_id res chain seq x y z
N MET A 1 -0.30 -26.61 2.86
CA MET A 1 0.50 -25.39 2.64
C MET A 1 -0.28 -24.19 3.15
N SER A 2 0.32 -23.31 3.95
CA SER A 2 -0.39 -22.21 4.60
C SER A 2 -0.40 -20.97 3.71
N ASN A 3 -1.59 -20.55 3.29
CA ASN A 3 -1.80 -19.32 2.50
C ASN A 3 -2.51 -18.28 3.35
N CYS A 4 -2.28 -17.00 3.05
CA CYS A 4 -3.08 -15.94 3.61
C CYS A 4 -4.54 -16.10 3.19
N VAL A 5 -5.46 -15.92 4.13
CA VAL A 5 -6.90 -16.14 3.88
C VAL A 5 -7.62 -14.89 3.38
N VAL A 6 -6.96 -13.72 3.42
CA VAL A 6 -7.48 -12.45 2.93
C VAL A 6 -7.67 -12.53 1.42
N ILE A 7 -8.80 -12.02 0.94
CA ILE A 7 -9.17 -12.10 -0.48
C ILE A 7 -8.17 -11.30 -1.30
N GLY A 8 -7.71 -11.86 -2.42
CA GLY A 8 -6.71 -11.23 -3.29
C GLY A 8 -5.26 -11.28 -2.79
N CYS A 9 -5.00 -11.75 -1.56
CA CYS A 9 -3.65 -11.86 -1.03
C CYS A 9 -2.96 -13.13 -1.53
N SER A 10 -1.83 -12.97 -2.23
CA SER A 10 -1.00 -14.08 -2.74
C SER A 10 0.08 -14.54 -1.75
N ASN A 11 0.18 -13.92 -0.57
CA ASN A 11 1.19 -14.28 0.42
C ASN A 11 0.93 -15.68 0.98
N SER A 12 1.96 -16.51 0.94
CA SER A 12 1.93 -17.91 1.32
C SER A 12 3.27 -18.37 1.87
N TYR A 13 3.26 -19.52 2.54
CA TYR A 13 4.49 -20.17 2.98
C TYR A 13 5.44 -20.41 1.81
N TYR A 14 4.89 -20.83 0.65
CA TYR A 14 5.68 -21.05 -0.55
C TYR A 14 6.37 -19.78 -1.05
N THR A 15 5.65 -18.64 -1.10
CA THR A 15 6.26 -17.37 -1.51
C THR A 15 7.33 -16.89 -0.53
N LEU A 16 7.17 -17.16 0.76
CA LEU A 16 8.18 -16.84 1.78
C LEU A 16 9.43 -17.72 1.60
N GLN A 17 9.25 -19.03 1.40
CA GLN A 17 10.35 -19.96 1.13
C GLN A 17 11.10 -19.61 -0.15
N ARG A 18 10.39 -19.19 -1.20
CA ARG A 18 11.01 -18.72 -2.44
C ARG A 18 11.84 -17.45 -2.22
N TRP A 19 11.35 -16.53 -1.39
CA TRP A 19 12.08 -15.33 -1.01
C TRP A 19 13.35 -15.64 -0.20
N LEU A 20 13.25 -16.51 0.82
CA LEU A 20 14.41 -16.95 1.62
C LEU A 20 15.53 -17.54 0.75
N LYS A 21 15.13 -18.28 -0.29
CA LYS A 21 16.01 -18.92 -1.27
C LYS A 21 16.56 -17.98 -2.34
N SER A 22 16.08 -16.75 -2.43
CA SER A 22 16.54 -15.76 -3.42
C SER A 22 17.69 -14.92 -2.89
N ASP A 23 18.45 -14.31 -3.80
CA ASP A 23 19.59 -13.47 -3.46
C ASP A 23 19.15 -12.15 -2.82
N CYS A 24 19.84 -11.77 -1.75
CA CYS A 24 19.62 -10.51 -1.07
C CYS A 24 20.25 -9.36 -1.86
N LYS A 25 19.41 -8.45 -2.36
CA LYS A 25 19.87 -7.23 -3.04
C LYS A 25 20.65 -6.28 -2.13
N LYS A 26 20.44 -6.34 -0.81
CA LYS A 26 21.15 -5.50 0.18
C LYS A 26 22.50 -6.07 0.58
N HIS A 27 22.66 -7.39 0.51
CA HIS A 27 23.86 -8.09 0.95
C HIS A 27 24.34 -8.99 -0.18
N SER A 28 25.19 -8.41 -1.03
CA SER A 28 25.72 -9.03 -2.23
C SER A 28 26.27 -10.42 -1.95
N GLY A 29 25.86 -11.40 -2.76
CA GLY A 29 26.33 -12.78 -2.69
C GLY A 29 25.74 -13.61 -1.55
N LYS A 30 24.75 -13.10 -0.79
CA LYS A 30 24.08 -13.86 0.26
C LYS A 30 22.60 -14.07 -0.07
N ARG A 31 22.10 -15.27 0.20
CA ARG A 31 20.66 -15.57 0.19
C ARG A 31 19.98 -14.96 1.40
N HIS A 32 18.69 -14.66 1.29
CA HIS A 32 17.92 -14.07 2.38
C HIS A 32 17.91 -14.93 3.66
N GLU A 33 17.97 -16.26 3.54
CA GLU A 33 18.05 -17.19 4.68
C GLU A 33 19.32 -17.05 5.55
N VAL A 34 20.44 -16.62 4.96
CA VAL A 34 21.74 -16.49 5.65
C VAL A 34 22.02 -15.03 6.06
N CYS A 35 21.45 -14.11 5.29
CA CYS A 35 21.78 -12.70 5.35
C CYS A 35 21.27 -11.99 6.63
N GLY A 36 20.24 -12.51 7.29
CA GLY A 36 19.63 -11.88 8.47
C GLY A 36 18.69 -10.71 8.14
N CYS A 37 18.33 -10.51 6.86
CA CYS A 37 17.23 -9.60 6.52
C CYS A 37 15.92 -10.11 7.12
N GLY A 38 15.16 -9.21 7.75
CA GLY A 38 13.81 -9.51 8.22
C GLY A 38 12.91 -10.02 7.09
N GLU A 39 12.07 -11.00 7.41
CA GLU A 39 11.11 -11.59 6.46
C GLU A 39 10.15 -10.52 5.91
N PRO A 40 9.74 -10.61 4.64
CA PRO A 40 8.86 -9.61 4.03
C PRO A 40 7.47 -9.60 4.66
N PHE A 41 7.04 -10.73 5.23
CA PHE A 41 5.82 -10.89 6.01
C PHE A 41 5.91 -12.14 6.88
N GLN A 42 5.09 -12.19 7.94
CA GLN A 42 4.87 -13.37 8.77
C GLN A 42 3.47 -13.91 8.56
N LEU A 43 3.28 -15.23 8.68
CA LEU A 43 1.96 -15.86 8.59
C LEU A 43 1.43 -16.15 10.00
N LEU A 44 0.52 -15.30 10.46
CA LEU A 44 -0.02 -15.33 11.82
C LEU A 44 -1.21 -16.29 11.90
N PRO A 45 -1.27 -17.18 12.91
CA PRO A 45 -2.43 -18.01 13.16
C PRO A 45 -3.61 -17.17 13.64
N PHE A 46 -4.82 -17.68 13.45
CA PHE A 46 -6.00 -17.05 14.05
C PHE A 46 -5.97 -17.16 15.59
N PRO A 47 -6.59 -16.21 16.30
CA PRO A 47 -6.77 -16.28 17.74
C PRO A 47 -7.42 -17.61 18.16
N ASN A 48 -6.97 -18.11 19.31
CA ASN A 48 -7.44 -19.38 19.85
C ASN A 48 -8.92 -19.27 20.22
N LYS A 49 -9.74 -20.19 19.70
CA LYS A 49 -11.20 -20.17 19.90
C LYS A 49 -11.63 -20.23 21.37
N LYS A 50 -10.88 -20.92 22.23
CA LYS A 50 -11.20 -21.05 23.67
C LYS A 50 -10.73 -19.85 24.48
N LYS A 51 -9.56 -19.29 24.15
CA LYS A 51 -8.97 -18.17 24.92
C LYS A 51 -9.48 -16.80 24.49
N HIS A 52 -9.67 -16.60 23.19
CA HIS A 52 -10.04 -15.31 22.59
C HIS A 52 -11.14 -15.50 21.53
N PRO A 53 -12.33 -15.98 21.91
CA PRO A 53 -13.44 -16.19 20.97
C PRO A 53 -13.87 -14.90 20.28
N GLU A 54 -13.98 -13.80 21.02
CA GLU A 54 -14.40 -12.49 20.50
C GLU A 54 -13.44 -11.95 19.45
N LEU A 55 -12.14 -11.95 19.73
CA LEU A 55 -11.13 -11.48 18.78
C LEU A 55 -11.15 -12.31 17.48
N ARG A 56 -11.39 -13.63 17.61
CA ARG A 56 -11.53 -14.52 16.47
C ARG A 56 -12.76 -14.17 15.61
N LEU A 57 -13.90 -13.85 16.23
CA LEU A 57 -15.11 -13.41 15.54
C LEU A 57 -14.88 -12.06 14.85
N THR A 58 -14.17 -11.15 15.49
CA THR A 58 -13.80 -9.85 14.92
C THR A 58 -12.95 -10.04 13.66
N TRP A 59 -11.92 -10.89 13.70
CA TRP A 59 -11.12 -11.19 12.50
C TRP A 59 -11.97 -11.75 11.35
N LEU A 60 -12.94 -12.63 11.65
CA LEU A 60 -13.87 -13.13 10.65
C LEU A 60 -14.72 -12.02 10.03
N LYS A 61 -15.19 -11.07 10.83
CA LYS A 61 -15.94 -9.89 10.37
C LYS A 61 -15.11 -8.99 9.45
N TYR A 62 -13.81 -8.85 9.70
CA TYR A 62 -12.92 -8.08 8.81
C TYR A 62 -12.57 -8.82 7.53
N ILE A 63 -12.43 -10.15 7.59
CA ILE A 63 -12.06 -10.96 6.42
C ILE A 63 -13.24 -11.14 5.45
N LYS A 64 -14.49 -11.09 5.93
CA LYS A 64 -15.75 -11.21 5.15
C LYS A 64 -15.73 -12.27 4.04
N ARG A 65 -14.98 -13.35 4.24
CA ARG A 65 -14.89 -14.42 3.27
C ARG A 65 -16.13 -15.29 3.38
N GLN A 66 -16.72 -15.62 2.25
CA GLN A 66 -17.81 -16.58 2.14
C GLN A 66 -17.31 -17.91 1.62
N ASP A 67 -17.99 -18.99 1.98
CA ASP A 67 -17.81 -20.31 1.38
C ASP A 67 -18.68 -20.47 0.12
N GLU A 68 -18.66 -21.67 -0.47
CA GLU A 68 -19.40 -22.01 -1.69
C GLU A 68 -20.94 -21.92 -1.51
N HIS A 69 -21.42 -21.84 -0.27
CA HIS A 69 -22.83 -21.75 0.08
C HIS A 69 -23.22 -20.36 0.62
N ASN A 70 -22.41 -19.34 0.35
CA ASN A 70 -22.60 -17.96 0.85
C ASN A 70 -22.63 -17.84 2.38
N LYS A 71 -22.12 -18.84 3.11
CA LYS A 71 -21.99 -18.78 4.57
C LYS A 71 -20.65 -18.16 4.94
N VAL A 72 -20.59 -17.57 6.14
CA VAL A 72 -19.34 -17.03 6.68
C VAL A 72 -18.31 -18.15 6.78
N TRP A 73 -17.24 -18.03 6.00
CA TRP A 73 -16.15 -19.00 5.97
C TRP A 73 -15.50 -19.11 7.34
N GLN A 74 -15.17 -20.34 7.75
CA GLN A 74 -14.58 -20.62 9.06
C GLN A 74 -13.09 -20.99 8.96
N PRO A 75 -12.23 -20.48 9.87
CA PRO A 75 -10.80 -20.71 9.80
C PRO A 75 -10.44 -22.10 10.32
N LYS A 76 -9.62 -22.82 9.55
CA LYS A 76 -9.01 -24.09 9.94
C LYS A 76 -7.77 -23.84 10.81
N PRO A 77 -7.21 -24.86 11.51
CA PRO A 77 -6.02 -24.67 12.34
C PRO A 77 -4.79 -24.13 11.60
N TYR A 78 -4.68 -24.41 10.30
CA TYR A 78 -3.62 -23.93 9.42
C TYR A 78 -3.98 -22.65 8.64
N SER A 79 -5.16 -22.08 8.87
CA SER A 79 -5.52 -20.79 8.31
C SER A 79 -4.61 -19.70 8.88
N ARG A 80 -4.14 -18.80 8.01
CA ARG A 80 -3.19 -17.73 8.37
C ARG A 80 -3.63 -16.39 7.81
N VAL A 81 -3.31 -15.31 8.52
CA VAL A 81 -3.36 -13.93 8.02
C VAL A 81 -1.93 -13.42 7.99
N CYS A 82 -1.48 -12.81 6.89
CA CYS A 82 -0.12 -12.32 6.84
C CYS A 82 0.03 -10.97 7.57
N SER A 83 1.23 -10.67 8.08
CA SER A 83 1.54 -9.47 8.86
C SER A 83 1.21 -8.16 8.13
N LYS A 84 1.19 -8.16 6.79
CA LYS A 84 0.83 -6.98 5.98
C LYS A 84 -0.58 -6.44 6.24
N HIS A 85 -1.46 -7.26 6.82
CA HIS A 85 -2.82 -6.84 7.13
C HIS A 85 -2.95 -6.16 8.50
N PHE A 86 -1.89 -6.12 9.30
CA PHE A 86 -1.87 -5.50 10.63
C PHE A 86 -1.06 -4.21 10.61
N ILE A 87 -1.51 -3.20 11.36
CA ILE A 87 -0.82 -1.91 11.47
C ILE A 87 0.60 -2.09 12.01
N ASP A 88 0.74 -2.86 13.08
CA ASP A 88 2.03 -3.10 13.74
C ASP A 88 2.75 -4.35 13.21
N GLY A 89 2.27 -4.93 12.10
CA GLY A 89 2.75 -6.21 11.58
C GLY A 89 2.32 -7.44 12.41
N THR A 90 1.82 -7.24 13.62
CA THR A 90 1.31 -8.27 14.52
C THR A 90 0.13 -7.71 15.32
N PRO A 91 -0.76 -8.55 15.88
CA PRO A 91 -1.85 -8.07 16.72
C PRO A 91 -1.30 -7.53 18.05
N THR A 92 -1.58 -6.25 18.33
CA THR A 92 -1.27 -5.57 19.60
C THR A 92 -2.56 -5.26 20.35
N PRO A 93 -2.53 -4.93 21.66
CA PRO A 93 -3.72 -4.49 22.38
C PRO A 93 -4.41 -3.28 21.73
N GLU A 94 -3.63 -2.36 21.18
CA GLU A 94 -4.09 -1.14 20.51
C GLU A 94 -4.60 -1.44 19.10
N ASN A 95 -3.91 -2.32 18.35
CA ASN A 95 -4.25 -2.70 16.97
C ASN A 95 -4.41 -4.23 16.83
N PRO A 96 -5.46 -4.83 17.41
CA PRO A 96 -5.58 -6.30 17.48
C PRO A 96 -6.11 -6.95 16.19
N ASN A 97 -6.60 -6.16 15.23
CA ASN A 97 -7.35 -6.65 14.07
C ASN A 97 -6.61 -6.45 12.75
N PRO A 98 -6.78 -7.36 11.78
CA PRO A 98 -6.31 -7.14 10.43
C PRO A 98 -7.24 -6.15 9.72
N VAL A 99 -6.73 -4.96 9.43
CA VAL A 99 -7.50 -3.86 8.84
C VAL A 99 -6.94 -3.38 7.51
N LEU A 100 -5.69 -3.73 7.18
CA LEU A 100 -5.02 -3.27 5.97
C LEU A 100 -5.22 -4.23 4.80
N GLN A 101 -5.42 -3.69 3.59
CA GLN A 101 -5.44 -4.45 2.33
C GLN A 101 -6.34 -5.69 2.37
N MET A 102 -7.56 -5.55 2.90
CA MET A 102 -8.47 -6.68 3.16
C MET A 102 -9.14 -7.24 1.90
N GLY A 103 -8.90 -6.63 0.74
CA GLY A 103 -9.27 -7.15 -0.57
C GLY A 103 -10.77 -7.10 -0.89
N HIS A 104 -11.55 -6.34 -0.11
CA HIS A 104 -12.98 -6.10 -0.36
C HIS A 104 -13.21 -5.21 -1.58
N ASP A 105 -12.23 -4.36 -1.88
CA ASP A 105 -12.24 -3.46 -3.04
C ASP A 105 -12.22 -4.23 -4.37
N PHE A 106 -11.84 -5.52 -4.35
CA PHE A 106 -11.82 -6.39 -5.53
C PHE A 106 -13.16 -7.10 -5.83
N GLN A 107 -14.22 -6.90 -5.04
CA GLN A 107 -15.49 -7.61 -5.26
C GLN A 107 -16.44 -6.95 -6.28
N ASN A 108 -16.05 -5.85 -6.93
CA ASN A 108 -16.96 -5.11 -7.83
C ASN A 108 -16.64 -5.17 -9.34
N THR A 109 -15.94 -6.20 -9.83
CA THR A 109 -15.70 -6.35 -11.29
C THR A 109 -15.90 -7.76 -11.84
N LYS A 110 -16.79 -8.57 -11.25
CA LYS A 110 -17.25 -9.82 -11.90
C LYS A 110 -18.76 -10.02 -11.83
N LEU A 111 -19.50 -9.07 -12.40
CA LEU A 111 -20.65 -9.45 -13.21
C LEU A 111 -20.18 -9.69 -14.65
N ASN A 112 -20.21 -10.98 -15.03
CA ASN A 112 -20.23 -11.52 -16.39
C ASN A 112 -18.95 -11.48 -17.24
N SER A 113 -18.26 -12.62 -17.22
CA SER A 113 -17.77 -13.23 -18.45
C SER A 113 -18.21 -14.69 -18.54
N ARG A 114 -19.54 -14.91 -18.59
CA ARG A 114 -20.24 -15.89 -19.45
C ARG A 114 -21.64 -16.26 -18.88
N LYS A 115 -22.67 -15.93 -19.68
CA LYS A 115 -24.05 -16.48 -19.74
C LYS A 115 -25.16 -15.83 -18.87
N LYS A 116 -25.99 -15.07 -19.61
CA LYS A 116 -27.37 -14.59 -19.41
C LYS A 116 -28.21 -15.25 -18.31
N LEU A 117 -28.82 -14.43 -17.45
CA LEU A 117 -30.25 -14.48 -17.09
C LEU A 117 -30.74 -13.04 -16.83
N TYR A 118 -31.84 -12.68 -17.48
CA TYR A 118 -32.47 -11.37 -17.46
C TYR A 118 -33.28 -11.20 -16.17
N VAL A 119 -33.08 -10.10 -15.43
CA VAL A 119 -34.01 -9.66 -14.37
C VAL A 119 -34.30 -8.17 -14.55
N LYS A 120 -35.59 -7.85 -14.57
CA LYS A 120 -36.20 -6.53 -14.84
C LYS A 120 -35.84 -5.51 -13.74
N PRO A 121 -35.73 -4.20 -14.04
CA PRO A 121 -35.38 -3.19 -13.04
C PRO A 121 -36.56 -2.88 -12.11
N GLN A 122 -36.30 -2.82 -10.80
CA GLN A 122 -37.12 -2.08 -9.84
C GLN A 122 -36.21 -1.09 -9.09
N VAL A 123 -36.67 0.15 -8.99
CA VAL A 123 -36.05 1.31 -8.34
C VAL A 123 -37.17 1.97 -7.51
N PRO A 124 -36.93 2.77 -6.44
CA PRO A 124 -35.85 2.86 -5.44
C PRO A 124 -36.40 2.78 -3.98
N GLU A 125 -35.52 2.72 -2.97
CA GLU A 125 -35.62 3.66 -1.82
C GLU A 125 -34.31 3.77 -1.00
N LYS A 126 -33.75 4.98 -1.05
CA LYS A 126 -32.80 5.68 -0.16
C LYS A 126 -32.20 4.93 1.06
N SER A 127 -30.86 4.90 1.07
CA SER A 127 -30.06 5.63 2.08
C SER A 127 -28.63 5.79 1.54
N GLU A 128 -28.34 6.96 0.98
CA GLU A 128 -27.00 7.34 0.53
C GLU A 128 -26.16 7.75 1.75
N ASP A 129 -25.34 6.84 2.26
CA ASP A 129 -24.09 7.22 2.91
C ASP A 129 -22.99 6.98 1.87
N ILE A 130 -22.50 8.08 1.30
CA ILE A 130 -21.47 8.11 0.27
C ILE A 130 -20.19 7.52 0.87
N VAL A 131 -19.90 6.26 0.53
CA VAL A 131 -18.62 5.63 0.86
C VAL A 131 -17.56 6.22 -0.06
N HIS A 132 -16.72 7.04 0.54
CA HIS A 132 -15.66 7.79 -0.11
C HIS A 132 -14.47 6.87 -0.42
N ASP A 133 -14.41 6.36 -1.63
CA ASP A 133 -13.31 5.56 -2.17
C ASP A 133 -12.77 6.24 -3.43
N HIS A 134 -11.45 6.43 -3.53
CA HIS A 134 -10.83 7.06 -4.70
C HIS A 134 -9.89 6.08 -5.37
N ASP A 135 -10.45 5.38 -6.34
CA ASP A 135 -9.73 4.75 -7.44
C ASP A 135 -9.19 5.86 -8.37
N TYR A 136 -7.90 5.79 -8.66
CA TYR A 136 -7.21 6.74 -9.53
C TYR A 136 -7.64 6.48 -10.97
N LEU A 137 -8.63 7.21 -11.52
CA LEU A 137 -8.63 7.71 -12.91
C LEU A 137 -9.88 8.56 -13.23
N LYS A 138 -9.62 9.85 -13.53
CA LYS A 138 -10.34 10.76 -14.44
C LYS A 138 -11.39 11.79 -13.98
N THR A 139 -11.50 12.19 -12.71
CA THR A 139 -12.09 13.51 -12.39
C THR A 139 -11.64 14.02 -11.02
N TYR A 140 -10.89 15.12 -11.00
CA TYR A 140 -10.16 15.66 -9.86
C TYR A 140 -11.03 16.45 -8.86
N ILE A 141 -11.96 15.81 -8.14
CA ILE A 141 -12.60 16.44 -6.98
C ILE A 141 -12.75 15.44 -5.83
N CYS A 142 -11.98 15.65 -4.75
CA CYS A 142 -12.14 14.98 -3.44
C CYS A 142 -13.21 15.78 -2.69
N ASP A 143 -14.41 15.23 -2.50
CA ASP A 143 -15.45 15.82 -1.62
C ASP A 143 -15.14 15.62 -0.12
N CYS A 144 -13.86 15.58 0.20
CA CYS A 144 -13.33 15.46 1.55
C CYS A 144 -13.55 16.80 2.26
N SER A 145 -14.24 16.80 3.41
CA SER A 145 -14.27 17.97 4.29
C SER A 145 -12.83 18.45 4.55
N PHE A 146 -12.64 19.78 4.71
CA PHE A 146 -11.34 20.45 4.79
C PHE A 146 -10.35 19.83 5.81
N ASP A 147 -10.85 19.07 6.81
CA ASP A 147 -10.05 18.39 7.83
C ASP A 147 -10.31 16.87 7.92
N CYS A 148 -10.32 16.16 6.79
CA CYS A 148 -10.50 14.70 6.78
C CYS A 148 -9.24 13.96 7.28
N HIS A 149 -9.38 13.23 8.41
CA HIS A 149 -8.30 12.44 9.03
C HIS A 149 -8.33 10.95 8.61
N CYS A 150 -8.87 10.63 7.44
CA CYS A 150 -8.90 9.24 6.99
C CYS A 150 -7.49 8.76 6.60
N PRO A 151 -7.21 7.44 6.68
CA PRO A 151 -5.89 6.90 6.33
C PRO A 151 -5.45 7.24 4.89
N GLY A 152 -6.39 7.36 3.95
CA GLY A 152 -6.13 7.78 2.57
C GLY A 152 -5.64 9.23 2.49
N CYS A 153 -6.34 10.16 3.15
CA CYS A 153 -5.92 11.56 3.23
C CYS A 153 -4.58 11.69 3.96
N ILE A 154 -4.34 10.97 5.06
CA ILE A 154 -3.06 11.01 5.79
C ILE A 154 -1.90 10.54 4.90
N ASN A 155 -2.08 9.45 4.16
CA ASN A 155 -1.03 8.95 3.26
C ASN A 155 -0.78 9.91 2.10
N LYS A 156 -1.84 10.48 1.51
CA LYS A 156 -1.67 11.52 0.48
C LYS A 156 -1.01 12.78 1.03
N HIS A 157 -1.31 13.20 2.26
CA HIS A 157 -0.64 14.35 2.88
C HIS A 157 0.85 14.07 3.11
N LYS A 158 1.22 12.87 3.53
CA LYS A 158 2.63 12.45 3.64
C LYS A 158 3.32 12.46 2.28
N GLU A 159 2.66 11.94 1.24
CA GLU A 159 3.19 11.94 -0.12
C GLU A 159 3.36 13.36 -0.68
N ILE A 160 2.36 14.23 -0.47
CA ILE A 160 2.43 15.66 -0.82
C ILE A 160 3.57 16.34 -0.09
N GLN A 161 3.79 16.02 1.19
CA GLN A 161 4.88 16.60 1.97
C GLN A 161 6.25 16.17 1.43
N LEU A 162 6.45 14.88 1.15
CA LEU A 162 7.68 14.37 0.54
C LEU A 162 7.95 15.03 -0.81
N LEU A 163 6.93 15.14 -1.67
CA LEU A 163 7.04 15.80 -2.96
C LEU A 163 7.38 17.30 -2.82
N LYS A 164 6.87 17.98 -1.78
CA LYS A 164 7.23 19.37 -1.51
C LYS A 164 8.69 19.52 -1.08
N GLU A 165 9.18 18.62 -0.24
CA GLU A 165 10.58 18.58 0.19
C GLU A 165 11.52 18.32 -1.00
N GLU A 166 11.18 17.37 -1.86
CA GLU A 166 11.94 17.07 -3.09
C GLU A 166 11.96 18.27 -4.06
N ASN A 167 10.80 18.89 -4.30
CA ASN A 167 10.72 20.09 -5.14
C ASN A 167 11.55 21.24 -4.58
N GLN A 168 11.60 21.40 -3.25
CA GLN A 168 12.42 22.42 -2.63
C GLN A 168 13.91 22.14 -2.82
N CYS A 169 14.34 20.88 -2.66
CA CYS A 169 15.71 20.47 -2.91
C CYS A 169 16.12 20.74 -4.37
N LEU A 170 15.27 20.36 -5.33
CA LEU A 170 15.51 20.59 -6.75
C LEU A 170 15.60 22.08 -7.08
N LYS A 171 14.72 22.91 -6.52
CA LYS A 171 14.78 24.38 -6.69
C LYS A 171 16.10 24.97 -6.19
N ASN A 172 16.57 24.52 -5.03
CA ASN A 172 17.85 24.98 -4.49
C ASN A 172 19.01 24.56 -5.41
N HIS A 173 18.98 23.34 -5.94
CA HIS A 173 20.01 22.85 -6.84
C HIS A 173 20.05 23.61 -8.17
N VAL A 174 18.88 23.92 -8.75
CA VAL A 174 18.79 24.75 -9.96
C VAL A 174 19.39 26.13 -9.70
N SER A 175 19.05 26.76 -8.58
CA SER A 175 19.60 28.08 -8.23
C SER A 175 21.13 28.06 -8.05
N GLU A 176 21.69 26.99 -7.50
CA GLU A 176 23.14 26.82 -7.39
C GLU A 176 23.82 26.68 -8.76
N LEU A 177 23.22 25.93 -9.69
CA LEU A 177 23.73 25.78 -11.05
C LEU A 177 23.68 27.09 -11.83
N GLU A 178 22.60 27.87 -11.68
CA GLU A 178 22.47 29.20 -12.29
C GLU A 178 23.58 30.14 -11.80
N ALA A 179 23.83 30.19 -10.49
CA ALA A 179 24.92 31.02 -9.94
C ALA A 179 26.30 30.59 -10.46
N ARG A 180 26.53 29.29 -10.67
CA ARG A 180 27.79 28.79 -11.24
C ARG A 180 27.98 29.21 -12.70
N LEU A 181 26.91 29.15 -13.50
CA LEU A 181 26.94 29.60 -14.89
C LEU A 181 27.25 31.11 -14.99
N GLU A 182 26.64 31.93 -14.13
CA GLU A 182 26.93 33.38 -14.11
C GLU A 182 28.40 33.67 -13.76
N LEU A 183 29.02 32.92 -12.85
CA LEU A 183 30.44 33.06 -12.54
C LEU A 183 31.32 32.65 -13.74
N GLU A 184 30.97 31.58 -14.44
CA GLU A 184 31.68 31.16 -15.65
C GLU A 184 31.56 32.20 -16.77
N GLU A 185 30.39 32.79 -16.99
CA GLU A 185 30.19 33.86 -17.97
C GLU A 185 31.01 35.11 -17.62
N ASN A 186 30.98 35.53 -16.35
CA ASN A 186 31.76 36.68 -15.87
C ASN A 186 33.27 36.46 -16.00
N THR A 187 33.76 35.27 -15.65
CA THR A 187 35.19 34.94 -15.80
C THR A 187 35.61 34.88 -17.26
N ASN A 188 34.76 34.33 -18.14
CA ASN A 188 34.99 34.34 -19.58
C ASN A 188 35.03 35.76 -20.16
N ALA A 189 34.14 36.65 -19.70
CA ALA A 189 34.14 38.06 -20.11
C ALA A 189 35.42 38.80 -19.68
N ILE A 190 35.87 38.61 -18.44
CA ILE A 190 37.13 39.20 -17.93
C ILE A 190 38.33 38.69 -18.74
N ASN A 191 38.43 37.38 -18.96
CA ASN A 191 39.52 36.78 -19.73
C ASN A 191 39.55 37.29 -21.18
N SER A 192 38.39 37.49 -21.80
CA SER A 192 38.26 38.11 -23.13
C SER A 192 38.76 39.56 -23.15
N PHE A 193 38.42 40.35 -22.14
CA PHE A 193 38.87 41.74 -22.00
C PHE A 193 40.40 41.84 -21.84
N LEU A 194 40.99 41.01 -20.97
CA LEU A 194 42.43 40.97 -20.74
C LEU A 194 43.20 40.62 -22.03
N ARG A 195 42.70 39.66 -22.82
CA ARG A 195 43.30 39.29 -24.12
C ARG A 195 43.27 40.41 -25.15
N LYS A 196 42.25 41.28 -25.12
CA LYS A 196 42.13 42.43 -26.02
C LYS A 196 43.05 43.58 -25.65
N ARG A 197 43.44 43.73 -24.37
CA ARG A 197 44.30 44.81 -23.88
C ARG A 197 45.80 44.52 -23.99
N LEU A 198 46.18 43.26 -24.20
CA LEU A 198 47.56 42.79 -24.39
C LEU A 198 47.98 42.72 -25.87
N LYS A 199 47.14 43.21 -26.78
CA LYS A 199 47.43 43.44 -28.20
C LYS A 199 47.46 44.94 -28.45
#